data_AF-A0A0D8IE25-F1
#
_entry.id   AF-A0A0D8IE25-F1
#
_cell.length_a   1.000
_cell.length_b   1.000
_cell.length_c   1.000
_cell.angle_alpha   90.00
_cell.angle_beta   90.00
_cell.angle_gamma   90.00
#
_symmetry.space_group_name_H-M   'P 1'
#
loop_
_entity.id
_entity.type
_entity.pdbx_description
1 polymer ?
#
loop_
_entity_poly.entity_id
_entity_poly.type
_entity_poly.pdbx_seq_one_letter_code
_entity_poly.pdbx_strand_id
1 'polypeptide(L)' 'MEEKRDVVSFIQELDQQQGFFKNIEEINKYNIKAIVELIQYNNMKEYGSPLYTKEEIRRGIKNHLTN' A
#
# COMPACT_ATOMS: atom_id res chain seq x y z
N MET A 1 -16.64 -11.25 8.83
CA MET A 1 -16.33 -10.28 7.76
C MET A 1 -15.21 -9.44 8.31
N GLU A 2 -14.04 -9.47 7.67
CA GLU A 2 -12.91 -8.63 8.06
C GLU A 2 -13.37 -7.18 7.92
N GLU A 3 -13.34 -6.42 9.02
CA GLU A 3 -13.59 -4.99 8.97
C GLU A 3 -12.59 -4.40 7.97
N LYS A 4 -13.09 -3.64 6.98
CA LYS A 4 -12.25 -2.86 6.08
C LYS A 4 -11.36 -1.97 6.95
N ARG A 5 -10.13 -2.42 7.23
CA ARG A 5 -9.12 -1.59 7.89
C ARG A 5 -8.95 -0.35 7.02
N ASP A 6 -8.73 0.79 7.67
CA ASP A 6 -8.41 2.00 6.94
C ASP A 6 -7.12 1.76 6.13
N VAL A 7 -7.13 2.18 4.86
CA VAL A 7 -6.03 1.91 3.92
C VAL A 7 -4.72 2.53 4.42
N VAL A 8 -4.80 3.62 5.19
CA VAL A 8 -3.65 4.26 5.83
C VAL A 8 -3.04 3.33 6.89
N SER A 9 -3.87 2.76 7.77
CA SER A 9 -3.41 1.82 8.80
C SER A 9 -2.76 0.58 8.19
N PHE A 10 -3.33 0.04 7.12
CA PHE A 10 -2.75 -1.09 6.40
C PHE A 10 -1.36 -0.76 5.80
N ILE A 11 -1.22 0.41 5.18
CA ILE A 11 0.06 0.86 4.61
C ILE A 11 1.11 1.11 5.70
N GLN A 12 0.69 1.66 6.85
CA GLN A 12 1.54 1.82 8.01
C GLN A 12 2.02 0.49 8.59
N GLU A 13 1.15 -0.51 8.70
CA GLU A 13 1.52 -1.87 9.14
C GLU A 13 2.53 -2.51 8.18
N LEU A 14 2.30 -2.39 6.86
CA LEU A 14 3.23 -2.85 5.82
C LEU A 14 4.62 -2.23 5.97
N ASP A 15 4.68 -0.92 6.20
CA ASP A 15 5.93 -0.21 6.39
C ASP A 15 6.64 -0.63 7.67
N GLN A 16 5.92 -0.69 8.79
CA GLN A 16 6.47 -1.00 10.11
C GLN A 16 6.94 -2.45 10.22
N GLN A 17 6.16 -3.40 9.70
CA GLN A 17 6.45 -4.83 9.86
C GLN A 17 7.45 -5.35 8.84
N GLN A 18 7.44 -4.81 7.61
CA GLN A 18 8.28 -5.34 6.53
C GLN A 18 9.42 -4.40 6.13
N GLY A 19 9.51 -3.21 6.73
CA GLY A 19 10.47 -2.18 6.30
C GLY A 19 10.23 -1.77 4.85
N PHE A 20 8.99 -1.86 4.39
CA PHE A 20 8.65 -1.78 2.98
C PHE A 20 9.07 -0.45 2.37
N PHE A 21 8.99 0.66 3.12
CA PHE A 21 9.39 1.99 2.68
C PHE A 21 10.71 2.48 3.34
N LYS A 22 11.55 1.59 3.87
CA LYS A 22 12.77 2.00 4.60
C LYS A 22 13.94 2.50 3.73
N ASN A 23 13.91 2.29 2.41
CA ASN A 23 14.92 2.75 1.44
C ASN A 23 14.32 3.64 0.34
N ILE A 24 13.19 4.28 0.64
CA ILE A 24 12.23 4.73 -0.36
C ILE A 24 12.21 6.27 -0.53
N GLU A 25 13.25 6.96 -0.06
CA GLU A 25 13.43 8.40 -0.27
C GLU A 25 13.35 8.85 -1.75
N GLU A 26 13.45 7.91 -2.71
CA GLU A 26 13.28 8.14 -4.15
C GLU A 26 11.91 7.73 -4.73
N ILE A 27 10.79 7.79 -4.01
CA ILE A 27 9.47 7.58 -4.66
C ILE A 27 9.17 8.69 -5.66
N ASN A 28 9.47 8.42 -6.93
CA ASN A 28 8.88 9.11 -8.06
C ASN A 28 7.56 8.43 -8.47
N LYS A 29 6.82 9.06 -9.39
CA LYS A 29 5.51 8.58 -9.90
C LYS A 29 5.56 7.13 -10.44
N TYR A 30 6.70 6.69 -10.95
CA TYR A 30 6.89 5.32 -11.46
C TYR A 30 7.00 4.31 -10.31
N ASN A 31 7.67 4.68 -9.22
CA ASN A 31 7.77 3.86 -8.01
C ASN A 31 6.40 3.71 -7.32
N ILE A 32 5.59 4.78 -7.24
CA ILE A 32 4.21 4.68 -6.70
C ILE A 32 3.38 3.67 -7.50
N LYS A 33 3.49 3.69 -8.83
CA LYS A 33 2.73 2.76 -9.67
C LYS A 33 3.17 1.31 -9.41
N ALA A 34 4.46 1.04 -9.35
CA ALA A 34 4.99 -0.29 -9.07
C ALA A 34 4.56 -0.79 -7.68
N ILE A 35 4.61 0.06 -6.66
CA ILE A 35 4.17 -0.26 -5.30
C ILE A 35 2.68 -0.60 -5.27
N VAL A 36 1.84 0.19 -5.96
CA VAL A 36 0.39 -0.08 -6.06
C VAL A 36 0.10 -1.44 -6.69
N GLU A 37 0.82 -1.82 -7.75
CA GLU A 37 0.67 -3.14 -8.38
C GLU A 37 1.14 -4.27 -7.46
N LEU A 38 2.25 -4.08 -6.73
CA LEU A 38 2.77 -5.07 -5.79
C LEU A 38 1.80 -5.32 -4.63
N ILE A 39 1.26 -4.24 -4.04
CA ILE A 39 0.23 -4.34 -2.99
C ILE A 39 -1.00 -5.07 -3.54
N GLN A 40 -1.42 -4.76 -4.77
CA GLN A 40 -2.54 -5.47 -5.37
C GLN A 40 -2.30 -6.95 -5.58
N TYR A 41 -1.13 -7.29 -6.09
CA TYR A 41 -0.73 -8.68 -6.29
C TYR A 41 -0.75 -9.45 -4.96
N ASN A 42 -0.22 -8.87 -3.89
CA ASN A 42 -0.24 -9.48 -2.56
C ASN A 42 -1.67 -9.66 -2.04
N ASN A 43 -2.53 -8.63 -2.16
CA ASN A 43 -3.93 -8.72 -1.75
C ASN A 43 -4.66 -9.85 -2.50
N MET A 44 -4.46 -9.94 -3.82
CA MET A 44 -5.04 -11.02 -4.61
C MET A 44 -4.50 -12.40 -4.23
N LYS A 45 -3.20 -12.51 -3.93
CA LYS A 45 -2.56 -13.76 -3.53
C LYS A 45 -3.10 -14.27 -2.18
N GLU A 46 -3.30 -13.36 -1.23
CA GLU A 46 -3.66 -13.70 0.16
C GLU A 46 -5.18 -13.82 0.36
N TYR A 47 -5.96 -12.92 -0.25
CA TYR A 47 -7.41 -12.81 -0.02
C TYR A 47 -8.24 -13.24 -1.24
N GLY A 48 -7.61 -13.69 -2.32
CA GLY A 48 -8.27 -14.09 -3.57
C GLY A 48 -8.94 -12.94 -4.33
N SER A 49 -8.88 -11.71 -3.81
CA SER A 49 -9.50 -10.52 -4.40
C SER A 49 -8.79 -9.23 -3.95
N PRO A 50 -8.91 -8.15 -4.74
CA PRO A 50 -8.45 -6.84 -4.32
C PRO A 50 -9.19 -6.35 -3.06
N LEU A 51 -8.47 -6.19 -1.93
CA LEU A 51 -9.03 -5.58 -0.71
C LEU A 51 -9.37 -4.09 -0.90
N TYR A 52 -8.56 -3.39 -1.68
CA TYR A 52 -8.69 -1.97 -2.00
C TYR A 52 -8.57 -1.78 -3.50
N THR A 53 -9.03 -0.65 -4.02
CA THR A 53 -8.76 -0.21 -5.39
C THR A 53 -7.35 0.35 -5.52
N LYS A 54 -6.83 0.40 -6.76
CA LYS A 54 -5.52 1.02 -7.05
C LYS A 54 -5.48 2.51 -6.66
N GLU A 55 -6.62 3.20 -6.71
CA GLU A 55 -6.73 4.60 -6.33
C GLU A 55 -6.69 4.79 -4.82
N GLU A 56 -7.38 3.94 -4.05
CA GLU A 56 -7.34 3.94 -2.58
C GLU A 56 -5.91 3.71 -2.08
N ILE A 57 -5.21 2.72 -2.65
CA ILE A 57 -3.81 2.42 -2.30
C ILE A 57 -2.92 3.62 -2.62
N ARG A 58 -3.07 4.22 -3.81
CA ARG A 58 -2.30 5.40 -4.20
C ARG A 58 -2.53 6.58 -3.25
N ARG A 59 -3.78 6.83 -2.84
CA ARG A 59 -4.11 7.89 -1.90
C ARG A 59 -3.50 7.62 -0.53
N GLY A 60 -3.59 6.38 -0.05
CA GLY A 60 -2.98 5.98 1.21
C GLY A 60 -1.46 6.18 1.23
N ILE A 61 -0.75 5.79 0.15
CA ILE A 61 0.70 5.98 0.03
C ILE A 61 1.06 7.47 0.06
N LYS A 62 0.35 8.30 -0.72
CA LYS A 62 0.60 9.74 -0.75
C LYS A 62 0.41 10.38 0.62
N ASN A 63 -0.67 10.03 1.31
CA ASN A 63 -0.96 10.56 2.64
C ASN A 63 0.11 10.14 3.65
N HIS A 64 0.59 8.89 3.58
CA HIS A 64 1.66 8.39 4.45
C HIS A 64 2.99 9.11 4.24
N LEU A 65 3.35 9.41 2.98
CA LEU A 65 4.64 10.06 2.65
C LEU A 65 4.65 11.59 2.85
N THR A 66 3.48 12.21 3.03
CA THR A 66 3.36 13.68 3.19
C THR A 66 3.15 14.09 4.66
N ASN A 67 2.86 13.13 5.54
CA ASN A 67 2.75 13.32 7.00
C ASN A 67 4.02 12.85 7.70
#